data_AF-A0AAU1RBG0-F1
#
_entry.id   AF-A0AAU1RBG0-F1
#
_cell.length_a   1.000
_cell.length_b   1.000
_cell.length_c   1.000
_cell.angle_alpha   90.00
_cell.angle_beta   90.00
_cell.angle_gamma   90.00
#
_symmetry.space_group_name_H-M   'P 1'
#
loop_
_entity.id
_entity.type
_entity.pdbx_description
1 polymer ?
#
loop_
_entity_poly.entity_id
_entity_poly.type
_entity_poly.pdbx_seq_one_letter_code
_entity_poly.pdbx_strand_id
1 'polypeptide(L)'
;MHDLPPLARFGGLLATDLRDVTSDPAALDSSGFWAVAADFEGRLVCARFGDIRPDPVPAPAPGAWRGPAADEWSSSLDRAAYVAGVRRIREHIAAGEVYQANLCRVMSAPLPHPADADVDALTALLARGNPAPYAGTIRLPAHGVEIATASPELFLRRTGRRVDSGPIKGTGRTAEDLLPKDHAENVMIVDLVRNDLGRVCATGSVTVPELCAVEEHPGLVHLVSTVSGELADGVGWPELLAATFPPGSVTGAPKSSALRIIEALETAPRGPYCGGIGWVDADQGTGELAVGIRTFWIDREAPGGPRLLFGTGAGITWGSDPDREWAETELKAARLLRVASGTHENGTMRGAVR
;
A
#
# COMPACT_ATOMS: atom_id res chain seq x y z
N MET A 1 -3.09 -27.38 10.82
CA MET A 1 -3.08 -25.92 10.88
C MET A 1 -1.67 -25.55 11.33
N HIS A 2 -0.83 -25.04 10.44
CA HIS A 2 0.48 -24.56 10.87
C HIS A 2 0.25 -23.26 11.63
N ASP A 3 0.47 -23.29 12.95
CA ASP A 3 0.46 -22.11 13.80
C ASP A 3 1.77 -21.34 13.56
N LEU A 4 1.90 -20.71 12.38
CA LEU A 4 2.93 -19.69 12.21
C LEU A 4 2.67 -18.63 13.30
N PRO A 5 3.64 -18.38 14.20
CA PRO A 5 3.39 -17.52 15.33
C PRO A 5 3.09 -16.10 14.83
N PRO A 6 2.09 -15.44 15.42
CA PRO A 6 1.78 -14.05 15.15
C PRO A 6 3.02 -13.15 15.22
N LEU A 7 3.21 -12.29 14.22
CA LEU A 7 4.19 -11.22 14.29
C LEU A 7 3.81 -10.03 13.41
N ALA A 8 4.48 -8.90 13.64
CA ALA A 8 4.53 -7.78 12.71
C ALA A 8 5.94 -7.18 12.65
N ARG A 9 6.35 -6.68 11.48
CA ARG A 9 7.61 -5.93 11.31
C ARG A 9 7.36 -4.60 10.63
N PHE A 10 7.87 -3.53 11.23
CA PHE A 10 7.84 -2.18 10.67
C PHE A 10 9.01 -1.37 11.21
N GLY A 11 9.61 -0.50 10.39
CA GLY A 11 10.62 0.46 10.88
C GLY A 11 11.85 -0.16 11.56
N GLY A 12 12.21 -1.41 11.25
CA GLY A 12 13.28 -2.15 11.92
C GLY A 12 12.92 -2.73 13.29
N LEU A 13 11.64 -2.68 13.68
CA LEU A 13 11.10 -3.34 14.85
C LEU A 13 10.45 -4.66 14.47
N LEU A 14 10.54 -5.64 15.37
CA LEU A 14 9.73 -6.85 15.38
C LEU A 14 8.82 -6.80 16.60
N ALA A 15 7.53 -7.03 16.35
CA ALA A 15 6.50 -7.21 17.35
C ALA A 15 6.08 -8.68 17.39
N THR A 16 6.18 -9.31 18.56
CA THR A 16 5.77 -10.70 18.82
C THR A 16 4.96 -10.79 20.11
N ASP A 17 4.47 -11.98 20.45
CA ASP A 17 3.63 -12.20 21.63
C ASP A 17 2.29 -11.45 21.52
N LEU A 18 1.45 -11.92 20.59
CA LEU A 18 0.12 -11.36 20.32
C LEU A 18 -0.77 -11.42 21.57
N ARG A 19 -1.29 -10.26 21.96
CA ARG A 19 -2.10 -10.08 23.18
C ARG A 19 -3.57 -9.86 22.90
N ASP A 20 -3.89 -9.15 21.82
CA ASP A 20 -5.26 -8.77 21.49
C ASP A 20 -5.44 -8.54 19.98
N VAL A 21 -6.64 -8.78 19.47
CA VAL A 21 -7.02 -8.49 18.08
C VAL A 21 -8.43 -7.93 18.05
N THR A 22 -8.60 -6.76 17.46
CA THR A 22 -9.89 -6.07 17.36
C THR A 22 -10.07 -5.41 16.00
N SER A 23 -11.31 -5.05 15.70
CA SER A 23 -11.68 -4.21 14.55
C SER A 23 -12.11 -2.79 14.97
N ASP A 24 -12.11 -2.51 16.27
CA ASP A 24 -12.44 -1.19 16.81
C ASP A 24 -11.21 -0.26 16.75
N PRO A 25 -11.24 0.82 15.94
CA PRO A 25 -10.12 1.75 15.86
C PRO A 25 -9.85 2.50 17.17
N ALA A 26 -10.79 2.54 18.12
CA ALA A 26 -10.57 3.19 19.42
C ALA A 26 -9.48 2.51 20.24
N ALA A 27 -9.18 1.24 19.93
CA ALA A 27 -8.05 0.54 20.53
C ALA A 27 -6.70 1.20 20.24
N LEU A 28 -6.56 1.94 19.13
CA LEU A 28 -5.32 2.62 18.75
C LEU A 28 -5.05 3.87 19.61
N ASP A 29 -6.05 4.38 20.33
CA ASP A 29 -5.88 5.45 21.32
C ASP A 29 -5.75 4.91 22.76
N SER A 30 -5.60 3.59 22.92
CA SER A 30 -5.48 2.93 24.24
C SER A 30 -4.02 2.83 24.71
N SER A 31 -3.48 1.63 24.87
CA SER A 31 -2.10 1.37 25.30
C SER A 31 -1.45 0.25 24.49
N GLY A 32 -0.12 0.24 24.50
CA GLY A 32 0.72 -0.74 23.83
C GLY A 32 0.93 -0.50 22.34
N PHE A 33 1.63 -1.44 21.72
CA PHE A 33 2.00 -1.41 20.31
C PHE A 33 1.05 -2.27 19.48
N TRP A 34 0.46 -1.65 18.46
CA TRP A 34 -0.53 -2.22 17.57
C TRP A 34 0.01 -2.31 16.14
N ALA A 35 -0.07 -3.49 15.53
CA ALA A 35 -0.03 -3.59 14.08
C ALA A 35 -1.43 -3.31 13.51
N VAL A 36 -1.49 -2.59 12.39
CA VAL A 36 -2.75 -2.15 11.78
C VAL A 36 -2.79 -2.59 10.32
N ALA A 37 -3.87 -3.27 9.95
CA ALA A 37 -4.23 -3.60 8.58
C ALA A 37 -5.66 -3.14 8.31
N ALA A 38 -5.81 -2.09 7.52
CA ALA A 38 -7.07 -1.62 7.00
C ALA A 38 -7.14 -2.00 5.51
N ASP A 39 -8.13 -2.79 5.11
CA ASP A 39 -8.38 -3.10 3.70
C ASP A 39 -9.15 -1.96 3.01
N PHE A 40 -9.08 -1.91 1.67
CA PHE A 40 -9.72 -0.87 0.88
C PHE A 40 -11.25 -0.86 1.04
N GLU A 41 -11.84 -2.03 1.30
CA GLU A 41 -13.28 -2.23 1.51
C GLU A 41 -13.76 -1.78 2.91
N GLY A 42 -12.85 -1.44 3.82
CA GLY A 42 -13.13 -0.86 5.14
C GLY A 42 -13.05 -1.82 6.32
N ARG A 43 -12.63 -3.08 6.12
CA ARG A 43 -12.28 -3.98 7.22
C ARG A 43 -11.00 -3.48 7.89
N LEU A 44 -11.07 -3.36 9.21
CA LEU A 44 -9.94 -3.01 10.05
C LEU A 44 -9.55 -4.18 10.93
N VAL A 45 -8.25 -4.45 11.03
CA VAL A 45 -7.65 -5.36 12.01
C VAL A 45 -6.53 -4.62 12.72
N CYS A 46 -6.69 -4.47 14.03
CA CYS A 46 -5.70 -3.94 14.95
C CYS A 46 -5.25 -5.08 15.87
N ALA A 47 -3.95 -5.39 15.86
CA ALA A 47 -3.37 -6.48 16.65
C ALA A 47 -2.32 -5.96 17.62
N ARG A 48 -2.54 -6.13 18.93
CA ARG A 48 -1.62 -5.67 19.98
C ARG A 48 -0.59 -6.74 20.31
N PHE A 49 0.67 -6.33 20.43
CA PHE A 49 1.80 -7.20 20.75
C PHE A 49 2.45 -6.81 22.08
N GLY A 50 3.02 -7.80 22.78
CA GLY A 50 3.63 -7.62 24.10
C GLY A 50 5.16 -7.52 24.09
N ASP A 51 5.83 -8.07 23.08
CA ASP A 51 7.29 -8.04 22.94
C ASP A 51 7.68 -7.27 21.68
N ILE A 52 8.23 -6.07 21.86
CA ILE A 52 8.67 -5.17 20.79
C ILE A 52 10.18 -4.97 20.92
N ARG A 53 10.92 -5.35 19.88
CA ARG A 53 12.38 -5.26 19.89
C ARG A 53 12.94 -4.80 18.55
N PRO A 54 14.09 -4.09 18.54
CA PRO A 54 14.83 -3.86 17.32
C PRO A 54 15.25 -5.20 16.70
N ASP A 55 14.78 -5.46 15.49
CA ASP A 55 15.11 -6.65 14.71
C ASP A 55 14.86 -6.32 13.23
N PRO A 56 15.87 -5.80 12.51
CA PRO A 56 15.72 -5.45 11.11
C PRO A 56 15.33 -6.68 10.29
N VAL A 57 14.70 -6.45 9.14
CA VAL A 57 14.27 -7.54 8.25
C VAL A 57 15.48 -8.42 7.91
N PRO A 58 15.41 -9.75 8.16
CA PRO A 58 16.53 -10.64 7.91
C PRO A 58 16.84 -10.75 6.42
N ALA A 59 18.07 -11.13 6.09
CA ALA A 59 18.42 -11.47 4.72
C ALA A 59 17.60 -12.69 4.24
N PRO A 60 17.22 -12.76 2.95
CA PRO A 60 16.50 -13.91 2.41
C PRO A 60 17.29 -15.21 2.59
N ALA A 61 16.66 -16.21 3.19
CA ALA A 61 17.21 -17.56 3.30
C ALA A 61 16.79 -18.42 2.10
N PRO A 62 17.73 -19.17 1.46
CA PRO A 62 17.39 -20.07 0.36
C PRO A 62 16.29 -21.07 0.75
N GLY A 63 15.23 -21.14 -0.04
CA GLY A 63 14.12 -22.08 0.16
C GLY A 63 13.12 -21.71 1.27
N ALA A 64 13.34 -20.61 2.00
CA ALA A 64 12.40 -20.12 3.04
C ALA A 64 11.09 -19.58 2.44
N TRP A 65 11.12 -19.12 1.19
CA TRP A 65 9.95 -18.77 0.42
C TRP A 65 9.90 -19.58 -0.88
N ARG A 66 8.74 -20.16 -1.17
CA ARG A 66 8.45 -20.92 -2.40
C ARG A 66 7.16 -20.38 -3.01
N GLY A 67 7.30 -19.29 -3.76
CA GLY A 67 6.16 -18.64 -4.40
C GLY A 67 5.73 -19.31 -5.71
N PRO A 68 4.60 -18.84 -6.28
CA PRO A 68 4.06 -19.33 -7.55
C PRO A 68 5.03 -19.09 -8.72
N ALA A 69 4.94 -19.91 -9.77
CA ALA A 69 5.69 -19.64 -10.99
C ALA A 69 5.17 -18.36 -11.68
N ALA A 70 6.04 -17.72 -12.48
CA ALA A 70 5.74 -16.42 -13.07
C ALA A 70 4.57 -16.45 -14.07
N ASP A 71 4.29 -17.61 -14.68
CA ASP A 71 3.23 -17.87 -15.65
C ASP A 71 1.92 -18.39 -15.02
N GLU A 72 1.88 -18.60 -13.70
CA GLU A 72 0.67 -19.05 -12.99
C GLU A 72 -0.23 -17.89 -12.51
N TRP A 73 0.23 -16.64 -12.67
CA TRP A 73 -0.52 -15.46 -12.29
C TRP A 73 -1.68 -15.18 -13.26
N SER A 74 -2.88 -15.07 -12.72
CA SER A 74 -4.06 -14.57 -13.42
C SER A 74 -4.45 -13.18 -12.93
N SER A 75 -5.20 -12.43 -13.73
CA SER A 75 -5.66 -11.07 -13.39
C SER A 75 -7.18 -11.00 -13.31
N SER A 76 -7.71 -10.22 -12.36
CA SER A 76 -9.16 -10.01 -12.22
C SER A 76 -9.79 -9.24 -13.38
N LEU A 77 -8.99 -8.41 -14.06
CA LEU A 77 -9.35 -7.74 -15.31
C LEU A 77 -8.35 -8.14 -16.39
N ASP A 78 -8.86 -8.69 -17.49
CA ASP A 78 -8.05 -8.86 -18.69
C ASP A 78 -7.79 -7.50 -19.38
N ARG A 79 -6.95 -7.54 -20.41
CA ARG A 79 -6.58 -6.34 -21.17
C ARG A 79 -7.78 -5.62 -21.76
N ALA A 80 -8.75 -6.35 -22.29
CA ALA A 80 -9.91 -5.77 -22.95
C ALA A 80 -10.81 -5.06 -21.95
N ALA A 81 -11.08 -5.71 -20.81
CA ALA A 81 -11.86 -5.14 -19.70
C ALA A 81 -11.17 -3.92 -19.09
N TYR A 82 -9.86 -3.97 -18.86
CA TYR A 82 -9.12 -2.83 -18.31
C TYR A 82 -9.15 -1.62 -19.27
N VAL A 83 -8.86 -1.85 -20.57
CA VAL A 83 -8.93 -0.80 -21.60
C VAL A 83 -10.33 -0.19 -21.70
N ALA A 84 -11.38 -1.02 -21.61
CA ALA A 84 -12.76 -0.54 -21.59
C ALA A 84 -13.04 0.30 -20.33
N GLY A 85 -12.55 -0.13 -19.15
CA GLY A 85 -12.64 0.61 -17.91
C GLY A 85 -11.97 1.98 -17.98
N VAL A 86 -10.77 2.07 -18.57
CA VAL A 86 -10.08 3.37 -18.80
C VAL A 86 -10.92 4.30 -19.66
N ARG A 87 -11.50 3.80 -20.76
CA ARG A 87 -12.40 4.60 -21.63
C ARG A 87 -13.62 5.06 -20.85
N ARG A 88 -14.21 4.19 -20.04
CA ARG A 88 -15.38 4.52 -19.21
C ARG A 88 -15.06 5.61 -18.19
N ILE A 89 -13.91 5.55 -17.52
CA ILE A 89 -13.49 6.61 -16.61
C ILE A 89 -13.31 7.93 -17.36
N ARG A 90 -12.73 7.92 -18.57
CA ARG A 90 -12.61 9.13 -19.40
C ARG A 90 -13.97 9.73 -19.79
N GLU A 91 -15.00 8.90 -19.99
CA GLU A 91 -16.37 9.38 -20.19
C GLU A 91 -16.91 10.10 -18.94
N HIS A 92 -16.69 9.54 -17.74
CA HIS A 92 -17.04 10.19 -16.48
C HIS A 92 -16.29 11.51 -16.27
N ILE A 93 -15.01 11.58 -16.69
CA ILE A 93 -14.23 12.81 -16.67
C ILE A 93 -14.80 13.85 -17.65
N ALA A 94 -15.15 13.44 -18.87
CA ALA A 94 -15.77 14.32 -19.87
C ALA A 94 -17.13 14.88 -19.40
N ALA A 95 -17.87 14.09 -18.62
CA ALA A 95 -19.13 14.50 -18.01
C ALA A 95 -18.94 15.42 -16.77
N GLY A 96 -17.70 15.65 -16.32
CA GLY A 96 -17.40 16.47 -15.15
C GLY A 96 -17.72 15.78 -13.82
N GLU A 97 -17.87 14.46 -13.79
CA GLU A 97 -18.21 13.71 -12.57
C GLU A 97 -16.99 13.48 -11.67
N VAL A 98 -15.81 13.40 -12.28
CA VAL A 98 -14.53 13.13 -11.62
C VAL A 98 -13.39 13.78 -12.42
N TYR A 99 -12.30 14.16 -11.78
CA TYR A 99 -11.06 14.62 -12.43
C TYR A 99 -10.10 13.46 -12.70
N GLN A 100 -10.05 12.50 -11.77
CA GLN A 100 -9.24 11.29 -11.86
C GLN A 100 -9.89 10.16 -11.04
N ALA A 101 -9.83 8.93 -11.55
CA ALA A 101 -10.13 7.72 -10.78
C ALA A 101 -9.04 6.66 -11.02
N ASN A 102 -8.65 5.95 -9.97
CA ASN A 102 -7.60 4.94 -10.01
C ASN A 102 -8.24 3.58 -10.33
N LEU A 103 -7.95 3.04 -11.52
CA LEU A 103 -8.43 1.72 -11.94
C LEU A 103 -7.38 0.66 -11.64
N CYS A 104 -7.78 -0.33 -10.84
CA CYS A 104 -6.93 -1.39 -10.36
C CYS A 104 -7.40 -2.75 -10.84
N ARG A 105 -6.48 -3.71 -10.78
CA ARG A 105 -6.75 -5.14 -10.94
C ARG A 105 -5.93 -5.92 -9.94
N VAL A 106 -6.48 -7.06 -9.54
CA VAL A 106 -5.83 -7.96 -8.60
C VAL A 106 -5.26 -9.13 -9.38
N MET A 107 -3.95 -9.30 -9.28
CA MET A 107 -3.24 -10.48 -9.74
C MET A 107 -3.36 -11.56 -8.67
N SER A 108 -3.54 -12.83 -9.07
CA SER A 108 -3.60 -13.95 -8.13
C SER A 108 -2.94 -15.19 -8.71
N ALA A 109 -2.30 -15.99 -7.86
CA ALA A 109 -1.74 -17.28 -8.24
C ALA A 109 -1.94 -18.31 -7.12
N PRO A 110 -2.14 -19.60 -7.43
CA PRO A 110 -2.16 -20.65 -6.42
C PRO A 110 -0.84 -20.68 -5.63
N LEU A 111 -0.91 -20.90 -4.32
CA LEU A 111 0.30 -21.17 -3.54
C LEU A 111 0.72 -22.65 -3.74
N PRO A 112 1.95 -22.93 -4.21
CA PRO A 112 2.38 -24.31 -4.48
C PRO A 112 2.55 -25.14 -3.20
N HIS A 113 2.97 -24.49 -2.11
CA HIS A 113 3.19 -25.10 -0.80
C HIS A 113 2.51 -24.26 0.27
N PRO A 114 1.17 -24.26 0.35
CA PRO A 114 0.44 -23.32 1.19
C PRO A 114 0.70 -23.54 2.70
N ALA A 115 1.03 -24.76 3.10
CA ALA A 115 1.41 -25.10 4.47
C ALA A 115 2.72 -24.43 4.92
N ASP A 116 3.64 -24.20 3.99
CA ASP A 116 4.97 -23.65 4.23
C ASP A 116 5.06 -22.15 3.87
N ALA A 117 3.98 -21.57 3.33
CA ALA A 117 3.96 -20.19 2.87
C ALA A 117 3.93 -19.22 4.06
N ASP A 118 4.97 -18.40 4.15
CA ASP A 118 5.17 -17.39 5.19
C ASP A 118 5.45 -16.01 4.58
N VAL A 119 4.59 -15.03 4.88
CA VAL A 119 4.74 -13.65 4.40
C VAL A 119 5.97 -12.94 4.96
N ASP A 120 6.53 -13.36 6.11
CA ASP A 120 7.78 -12.80 6.63
C ASP A 120 8.97 -13.20 5.70
N ALA A 121 8.96 -14.43 5.19
CA ALA A 121 9.96 -14.89 4.22
C ALA A 121 9.85 -14.14 2.87
N LEU A 122 8.63 -13.86 2.40
CA LEU A 122 8.41 -12.99 1.23
C LEU A 122 8.89 -11.55 1.51
N THR A 123 8.68 -11.05 2.73
CA THR A 123 9.12 -9.71 3.14
C THR A 123 10.64 -9.57 3.06
N ALA A 124 11.39 -10.59 3.47
CA ALA A 124 12.84 -10.61 3.30
C ALA A 124 13.25 -10.48 1.82
N LEU A 125 12.58 -11.20 0.91
CA LEU A 125 12.84 -11.11 -0.53
C LEU A 125 12.52 -9.71 -1.08
N LEU A 126 11.40 -9.12 -0.67
CA LEU A 126 11.01 -7.77 -1.06
C LEU A 126 12.00 -6.72 -0.56
N ALA A 127 12.46 -6.82 0.69
CA ALA A 127 13.44 -5.89 1.27
C ALA A 127 14.75 -5.86 0.46
N ARG A 128 15.18 -7.01 -0.10
CA ARG A 128 16.35 -7.09 -0.98
C ARG A 128 16.05 -6.64 -2.41
N GLY A 129 14.90 -7.04 -2.96
CA GLY A 129 14.56 -6.85 -4.38
C GLY A 129 13.94 -5.49 -4.70
N ASN A 130 13.32 -4.83 -3.71
CA ASN A 130 12.58 -3.58 -3.84
C ASN A 130 12.48 -2.87 -2.46
N PRO A 131 13.59 -2.35 -1.91
CA PRO A 131 13.57 -1.64 -0.64
C PRO A 131 12.65 -0.42 -0.70
N ALA A 132 11.93 -0.16 0.38
CA ALA A 132 11.01 0.97 0.49
C ALA A 132 10.93 1.47 1.95
N PRO A 133 10.71 2.78 2.19
CA PRO A 133 10.71 3.39 3.52
C PRO A 133 9.63 2.82 4.45
N TYR A 134 8.48 2.42 3.90
CA TYR A 134 7.34 1.91 4.66
C TYR A 134 7.10 0.41 4.42
N ALA A 135 8.18 -0.34 4.18
CA ALA A 135 8.12 -1.78 4.05
C ALA A 135 7.84 -2.47 5.39
N GLY A 136 7.14 -3.60 5.34
CA GLY A 136 6.78 -4.33 6.54
C GLY A 136 5.99 -5.61 6.28
N THR A 137 5.60 -6.27 7.37
CA THR A 137 4.82 -7.51 7.33
C THR A 137 3.86 -7.58 8.51
N ILE A 138 2.71 -8.20 8.29
CA ILE A 138 1.77 -8.60 9.36
C ILE A 138 1.42 -10.05 9.10
N ARG A 139 1.66 -10.92 10.09
CA ARG A 139 1.35 -12.34 10.02
C ARG A 139 0.42 -12.72 11.16
N LEU A 140 -0.86 -12.90 10.83
CA LEU A 140 -1.96 -13.26 11.71
C LEU A 140 -2.89 -14.26 10.98
N PRO A 141 -2.44 -15.48 10.68
CA PRO A 141 -3.17 -16.44 9.85
C PRO A 141 -4.55 -16.78 10.42
N ALA A 142 -4.68 -16.91 11.75
CA ALA A 142 -5.95 -17.15 12.44
C ALA A 142 -6.98 -16.01 12.27
N HIS A 143 -6.54 -14.84 11.82
CA HIS A 143 -7.38 -13.66 11.58
C HIS A 143 -7.46 -13.30 10.08
N GLY A 144 -6.90 -14.13 9.19
CA GLY A 144 -6.90 -13.90 7.75
C GLY A 144 -6.11 -12.65 7.34
N VAL A 145 -5.08 -12.27 8.10
CA VAL A 145 -4.20 -11.13 7.77
C VAL A 145 -2.78 -11.65 7.63
N GLU A 146 -2.35 -11.84 6.39
CA GLU A 146 -0.99 -12.25 6.04
C GLU A 146 -0.51 -11.36 4.90
N ILE A 147 0.25 -10.33 5.23
CA ILE A 147 0.58 -9.22 4.34
C ILE A 147 2.09 -9.03 4.31
N ALA A 148 2.66 -8.89 3.12
CA ALA A 148 4.02 -8.42 2.90
C ALA A 148 3.98 -7.17 2.02
N THR A 149 4.47 -6.02 2.53
CA THR A 149 4.37 -4.73 1.84
C THR A 149 5.74 -4.10 1.63
N ALA A 150 5.93 -3.49 0.46
CA ALA A 150 7.11 -2.70 0.11
C ALA A 150 6.69 -1.29 -0.35
N SER A 151 5.82 -0.67 0.44
CA SER A 151 5.21 0.61 0.09
C SER A 151 6.20 1.77 0.16
N PRO A 152 6.28 2.62 -0.88
CA PRO A 152 7.04 3.84 -0.85
C PRO A 152 6.26 5.03 -0.27
N GLU A 153 4.95 4.90 -0.05
CA GLU A 153 4.06 6.03 0.16
C GLU A 153 3.44 6.07 1.56
N LEU A 154 3.58 7.22 2.21
CA LEU A 154 3.02 7.47 3.53
C LEU A 154 1.52 7.81 3.41
N PHE A 155 0.67 7.00 4.04
CA PHE A 155 -0.73 7.36 4.20
C PHE A 155 -0.88 8.38 5.35
N LEU A 156 -0.49 8.00 6.56
CA LEU A 156 -0.59 8.82 7.76
C LEU A 156 0.61 8.55 8.68
N ARG A 157 1.25 9.62 9.16
CA ARG A 157 2.13 9.58 10.33
C ARG A 157 1.55 10.46 11.40
N ARG A 158 1.43 9.94 12.62
CA ARG A 158 0.94 10.69 13.79
C ARG A 158 2.03 10.78 14.84
N THR A 159 2.24 11.98 15.38
CA THR A 159 3.10 12.24 16.54
C THR A 159 2.35 13.15 17.50
N GLY A 160 1.76 12.56 18.55
CA GLY A 160 0.82 13.25 19.43
C GLY A 160 -0.41 13.71 18.64
N ARG A 161 -0.56 15.03 18.46
CA ARG A 161 -1.64 15.64 17.68
C ARG A 161 -1.25 16.01 16.26
N ARG A 162 0.04 16.05 15.96
CA ARG A 162 0.51 16.32 14.61
C ARG A 162 0.23 15.10 13.73
N VAL A 163 -0.35 15.33 12.58
CA VAL A 163 -0.55 14.33 11.53
C VAL A 163 0.06 14.81 10.22
N ASP A 164 0.83 13.94 9.58
CA ASP A 164 1.44 14.17 8.27
C ASP A 164 0.96 13.09 7.28
N SER A 165 0.77 13.47 6.02
CA SER A 165 0.49 12.56 4.91
C SER A 165 1.39 12.93 3.73
N GLY A 166 1.91 11.91 3.04
CA GLY A 166 2.97 12.08 2.03
C GLY A 166 2.60 11.53 0.66
N PRO A 167 1.65 12.15 -0.08
CA PRO A 167 1.24 11.66 -1.39
C PRO A 167 2.37 11.72 -2.41
N ILE A 168 2.52 10.64 -3.19
CA ILE A 168 3.51 10.50 -4.26
C ILE A 168 2.82 10.47 -5.62
N LYS A 169 3.31 11.25 -6.58
CA LYS A 169 2.95 11.16 -8.01
C LYS A 169 4.19 11.28 -8.87
N GLY A 170 4.16 10.77 -10.10
CA GLY A 170 5.32 10.77 -10.97
C GLY A 170 6.45 9.84 -10.49
N THR A 171 7.10 9.18 -11.43
CA THR A 171 8.33 8.41 -11.14
C THR A 171 9.21 8.50 -12.36
N GLY A 172 10.39 9.09 -12.18
CA GLY A 172 11.39 9.27 -13.23
C GLY A 172 12.65 8.47 -12.92
N ARG A 173 13.53 8.26 -13.91
CA ARG A 173 14.92 7.84 -13.61
C ARG A 173 15.72 9.02 -13.09
N THR A 174 15.39 10.21 -13.59
CA THR A 174 15.95 11.51 -13.21
C THR A 174 14.83 12.54 -13.07
N ALA A 175 15.12 13.70 -12.47
CA ALA A 175 14.16 14.80 -12.33
C ALA A 175 13.60 15.29 -13.68
N GLU A 176 14.38 15.17 -14.76
CA GLU A 176 13.98 15.58 -16.11
C GLU A 176 12.91 14.67 -16.72
N ASP A 177 12.76 13.45 -16.21
CA ASP A 177 11.70 12.53 -16.64
C ASP A 177 10.33 12.86 -16.03
N LEU A 178 10.27 13.78 -15.05
CA LEU A 178 9.02 14.22 -14.43
C LEU A 178 8.30 15.20 -15.36
N LEU A 179 7.04 14.90 -15.68
CA LEU A 179 6.26 15.62 -16.67
C LEU A 179 5.32 16.63 -16.01
N PRO A 180 4.90 17.70 -16.71
CA PRO A 180 3.90 18.64 -16.19
C PRO A 180 2.60 17.98 -15.70
N LYS A 181 2.21 16.85 -16.29
CA LYS A 181 1.05 16.07 -15.83
C LYS A 181 1.25 15.52 -14.41
N ASP A 182 2.47 15.10 -14.07
CA ASP A 182 2.78 14.48 -12.77
C ASP A 182 2.65 15.52 -11.65
N HIS A 183 3.05 16.76 -11.92
CA HIS A 183 2.83 17.90 -11.02
C HIS A 183 1.34 18.21 -10.85
N ALA A 184 0.57 18.26 -11.94
CA ALA A 184 -0.87 18.53 -11.88
C ALA A 184 -1.62 17.45 -11.08
N GLU A 185 -1.28 16.18 -11.29
CA GLU A 185 -1.82 15.06 -10.51
C GLU A 185 -1.43 15.17 -9.03
N ASN A 186 -0.17 15.50 -8.73
CA ASN A 186 0.27 15.66 -7.35
C ASN A 186 -0.53 16.76 -6.63
N VAL A 187 -0.65 17.95 -7.23
CA VAL A 187 -1.41 19.08 -6.65
C VAL A 187 -2.86 18.70 -6.38
N MET A 188 -3.50 17.99 -7.32
CA MET A 188 -4.88 17.53 -7.15
C MET A 188 -5.03 16.55 -5.97
N ILE A 189 -4.09 15.62 -5.79
CA ILE A 189 -4.10 14.71 -4.64
C ILE A 189 -3.79 15.45 -3.34
N VAL A 190 -2.85 16.40 -3.35
CA VAL A 190 -2.56 17.25 -2.19
C VAL A 190 -3.81 17.99 -1.74
N ASP A 191 -4.59 18.56 -2.66
CA ASP A 191 -5.83 19.24 -2.30
C ASP A 191 -6.87 18.30 -1.67
N LEU A 192 -6.98 17.09 -2.20
CA LEU A 192 -7.84 16.05 -1.64
C LEU A 192 -7.41 15.66 -0.22
N VAL A 193 -6.10 15.45 0.02
CA VAL A 193 -5.57 15.15 1.35
C VAL A 193 -5.76 16.31 2.31
N ARG A 194 -5.57 17.56 1.86
CA ARG A 194 -5.87 18.76 2.66
C ARG A 194 -7.33 18.82 3.08
N ASN A 195 -8.24 18.52 2.15
CA ASN A 195 -9.67 18.47 2.44
C ASN A 195 -10.01 17.37 3.45
N ASP A 196 -9.38 16.19 3.33
CA ASP A 196 -9.59 15.08 4.26
C ASP A 196 -9.11 15.41 5.67
N LEU A 197 -7.86 15.89 5.82
CA LEU A 197 -7.32 16.31 7.11
C LEU A 197 -8.06 17.52 7.68
N GLY A 198 -8.51 18.44 6.83
CA GLY A 198 -9.29 19.62 7.24
C GLY A 198 -10.61 19.31 7.96
N ARG A 199 -11.14 18.07 7.82
CA ARG A 199 -12.32 17.62 8.56
C ARG A 199 -12.06 17.34 10.04
N VAL A 200 -10.82 17.02 10.41
CA VAL A 200 -10.45 16.52 11.74
C VAL A 200 -9.32 17.31 12.41
N CYS A 201 -8.62 18.14 11.65
CA CYS A 201 -7.63 19.07 12.16
C CYS A 201 -8.24 20.38 12.67
N ALA A 202 -7.57 21.00 13.63
CA ALA A 202 -7.90 22.33 14.12
C ALA A 202 -7.94 23.34 12.96
N THR A 203 -8.92 24.24 12.97
CA THR A 203 -9.10 25.22 11.89
C THR A 203 -7.82 26.04 11.66
N GLY A 204 -7.36 26.07 10.42
CA GLY A 204 -6.15 26.81 10.03
C GLY A 204 -4.82 26.09 10.30
N SER A 205 -4.82 24.88 10.88
CA SER A 205 -3.57 24.14 11.14
C SER A 205 -3.06 23.36 9.93
N VAL A 206 -3.93 23.04 8.96
CA VAL A 206 -3.55 22.27 7.78
C VAL A 206 -2.70 23.10 6.83
N THR A 207 -1.46 22.67 6.62
CA THR A 207 -0.44 23.29 5.78
C THR A 207 0.16 22.30 4.79
N VAL A 208 0.84 22.81 3.77
CA VAL A 208 1.60 22.01 2.79
C VAL A 208 3.06 22.47 2.86
N PRO A 209 3.85 21.99 3.84
CA PRO A 209 5.23 22.44 4.01
C PRO A 209 6.12 22.14 2.79
N GLU A 210 5.84 21.06 2.07
CA GLU A 210 6.54 20.69 0.85
C GLU A 210 5.53 20.34 -0.23
N LEU A 211 5.64 21.00 -1.39
CA LEU A 211 4.76 20.77 -2.54
C LEU A 211 5.61 20.42 -3.75
N CYS A 212 5.35 19.25 -4.33
CA CYS A 212 6.04 18.75 -5.51
C CYS A 212 7.57 18.75 -5.35
N ALA A 213 8.05 18.35 -4.17
CA ALA A 213 9.47 18.16 -3.92
C ALA A 213 9.97 16.92 -4.66
N VAL A 214 11.16 17.02 -5.26
CA VAL A 214 11.81 15.88 -5.89
C VAL A 214 12.61 15.13 -4.83
N GLU A 215 12.22 13.89 -4.56
CA GLU A 215 12.94 12.98 -3.65
C GLU A 215 13.78 11.99 -4.47
N GLU A 216 15.09 11.96 -4.20
CA GLU A 216 16.02 11.05 -4.85
C GLU A 216 16.06 9.70 -4.11
N HIS A 217 15.87 8.61 -4.86
CA HIS A 217 16.06 7.26 -4.38
C HIS A 217 17.11 6.54 -5.25
N PRO A 218 17.71 5.44 -4.77
CA PRO A 218 18.64 4.67 -5.57
C PRO A 218 18.04 4.22 -6.93
N GLY A 219 18.45 4.90 -8.01
CA GLY A 219 18.06 4.59 -9.39
C GLY A 219 16.76 5.23 -9.89
N LEU A 220 16.10 6.11 -9.12
CA LEU A 220 14.88 6.82 -9.54
C LEU A 220 14.64 8.09 -8.72
N VAL A 221 13.67 8.90 -9.16
CA VAL A 221 13.14 10.04 -8.39
C VAL A 221 11.62 9.95 -8.24
N HIS A 222 11.10 10.51 -7.15
CA HIS A 222 9.67 10.66 -6.88
C HIS A 222 9.29 12.13 -6.72
N LEU A 223 8.09 12.51 -7.15
CA LEU A 223 7.50 13.80 -6.81
C LEU A 223 6.64 13.60 -5.56
N VAL A 224 7.12 14.13 -4.44
CA VAL A 224 6.55 13.95 -3.11
C VAL A 224 6.03 15.29 -2.60
N SER A 225 4.88 15.28 -1.96
CA SER A 225 4.37 16.42 -1.21
C SER A 225 4.09 15.99 0.21
N THR A 226 4.13 16.95 1.14
CA THR A 226 3.78 16.73 2.54
C THR A 226 2.58 17.61 2.89
N VAL A 227 1.51 16.99 3.36
CA VAL A 227 0.37 17.70 3.97
C VAL A 227 0.41 17.45 5.47
N SER A 228 0.41 18.51 6.26
CA SER A 228 0.57 18.46 7.71
C SER A 228 -0.56 19.21 8.40
N GLY A 229 -1.01 18.72 9.56
CA GLY A 229 -2.00 19.41 10.38
C GLY A 229 -1.95 18.99 11.84
N GLU A 230 -2.57 19.80 12.69
CA GLU A 230 -2.79 19.47 14.10
C GLU A 230 -4.22 18.98 14.28
N LEU A 231 -4.43 17.75 14.74
CA LEU A 231 -5.74 17.18 15.08
C LEU A 231 -6.47 18.12 16.06
N ALA A 232 -7.78 18.27 15.93
CA ALA A 232 -8.58 19.04 16.88
C ALA A 232 -8.64 18.36 18.27
N ASP A 233 -9.08 19.09 19.29
CA ASP A 233 -9.19 18.56 20.65
C ASP A 233 -10.17 17.38 20.68
N GLY A 234 -9.76 16.27 21.32
CA GLY A 234 -10.60 15.07 21.45
C GLY A 234 -10.70 14.19 20.20
N VAL A 235 -10.01 14.52 19.11
CA VAL A 235 -9.94 13.71 17.89
C VAL A 235 -8.83 12.66 18.04
N GLY A 236 -9.21 11.39 17.85
CA GLY A 236 -8.31 10.23 17.93
C GLY A 236 -8.10 9.55 16.57
N TRP A 237 -7.59 8.32 16.63
CA TRP A 237 -7.46 7.45 15.45
C TRP A 237 -8.80 7.10 14.78
N PRO A 238 -9.91 6.84 15.50
CA PRO A 238 -11.22 6.57 14.88
C PRO A 238 -11.66 7.67 13.92
N GLU A 239 -11.66 8.92 14.38
CA GLU A 239 -12.08 10.07 13.58
C GLU A 239 -11.09 10.31 12.44
N LEU A 240 -9.78 10.19 12.71
CA LEU A 240 -8.76 10.37 11.69
C LEU A 240 -8.90 9.36 10.54
N LEU A 241 -9.05 8.07 10.84
CA LEU A 241 -9.25 7.03 9.84
C LEU A 241 -10.57 7.25 9.09
N ALA A 242 -11.68 7.48 9.80
CA ALA A 242 -12.97 7.73 9.18
C ALA A 242 -12.95 8.94 8.22
N ALA A 243 -12.18 9.98 8.57
CA ALA A 243 -12.05 11.17 7.74
C ALA A 243 -11.05 11.03 6.59
N THR A 244 -10.14 10.06 6.58
CA THR A 244 -9.07 10.03 5.57
C THR A 244 -9.10 8.80 4.68
N PHE A 245 -9.82 7.74 5.10
CA PHE A 245 -9.85 6.47 4.39
C PHE A 245 -10.88 6.43 3.24
N PRO A 246 -10.61 5.68 2.15
CA PRO A 246 -9.31 5.14 1.76
C PRO A 246 -8.31 6.24 1.34
N PRO A 247 -7.00 5.95 1.30
CA PRO A 247 -5.98 6.94 0.96
C PRO A 247 -6.26 7.63 -0.38
N GLY A 248 -6.07 8.95 -0.41
CA GLY A 248 -6.46 9.79 -1.54
C GLY A 248 -5.75 9.46 -2.85
N SER A 249 -4.46 9.11 -2.78
CA SER A 249 -3.60 8.85 -3.94
C SER A 249 -3.98 7.62 -4.76
N VAL A 250 -4.76 6.70 -4.19
CA VAL A 250 -5.16 5.42 -4.79
C VAL A 250 -6.67 5.31 -5.03
N THR A 251 -7.39 6.41 -4.84
CA THR A 251 -8.83 6.53 -5.13
C THR A 251 -9.04 7.44 -6.33
N GLY A 252 -9.17 8.74 -6.12
CA GLY A 252 -9.50 9.72 -7.14
C GLY A 252 -10.14 10.97 -6.57
N ALA A 253 -10.36 11.98 -7.41
CA ALA A 253 -10.88 13.28 -6.99
C ALA A 253 -12.06 13.70 -7.88
N PRO A 254 -13.23 14.05 -7.32
CA PRO A 254 -13.64 13.93 -5.92
C PRO A 254 -13.75 12.46 -5.45
N LYS A 255 -13.36 12.17 -4.19
CA LYS A 255 -13.26 10.80 -3.65
C LYS A 255 -14.55 9.99 -3.78
N SER A 256 -15.68 10.57 -3.39
CA SER A 256 -16.97 9.87 -3.38
C SER A 256 -17.44 9.45 -4.78
N SER A 257 -17.20 10.26 -5.81
CA SER A 257 -17.50 9.89 -7.19
C SER A 257 -16.52 8.84 -7.71
N ALA A 258 -15.22 8.99 -7.42
CA ALA A 258 -14.21 8.03 -7.82
C ALA A 258 -14.49 6.63 -7.26
N LEU A 259 -14.87 6.52 -5.97
CA LEU A 259 -15.19 5.24 -5.33
C LEU A 259 -16.38 4.53 -6.00
N ARG A 260 -17.45 5.26 -6.36
CA ARG A 260 -18.60 4.67 -7.10
C ARG A 260 -18.21 4.15 -8.48
N ILE A 261 -17.32 4.87 -9.17
CA ILE A 261 -16.82 4.45 -10.49
C ILE A 261 -15.94 3.20 -10.35
N ILE A 262 -15.06 3.16 -9.34
CA ILE A 262 -14.21 2.02 -9.01
C ILE A 262 -15.06 0.78 -8.73
N GLU A 263 -16.05 0.90 -7.84
CA GLU A 263 -16.97 -0.18 -7.47
C GLU A 263 -17.71 -0.76 -8.69
N ALA A 264 -18.07 0.08 -9.66
CA ALA A 264 -18.75 -0.36 -10.87
C ALA A 264 -17.84 -1.05 -11.91
N LEU A 265 -16.52 -0.82 -11.85
CA LEU A 265 -15.58 -1.29 -12.88
C LEU A 265 -14.70 -2.45 -12.42
N GLU A 266 -14.40 -2.55 -11.12
CA GLU A 266 -13.53 -3.59 -10.58
C GLU A 266 -14.33 -4.85 -10.23
N THR A 267 -13.78 -6.01 -10.62
CA THR A 267 -14.44 -7.32 -10.48
C THR A 267 -13.96 -8.13 -9.28
N ALA A 268 -12.99 -7.60 -8.53
CA ALA A 268 -12.41 -8.23 -7.36
C ALA A 268 -12.13 -7.18 -6.27
N PRO A 269 -12.32 -7.52 -4.98
CA PRO A 269 -11.95 -6.63 -3.89
C PRO A 269 -10.44 -6.40 -3.89
N ARG A 270 -10.00 -5.20 -3.52
CA ARG A 270 -8.57 -4.88 -3.43
C ARG A 270 -7.94 -5.45 -2.16
N GLY A 271 -8.72 -5.70 -1.11
CA GLY A 271 -8.18 -6.19 0.15
C GLY A 271 -7.16 -5.20 0.72
N PRO A 272 -6.01 -5.64 1.26
CA PRO A 272 -5.01 -4.72 1.81
C PRO A 272 -4.37 -3.83 0.73
N TYR A 273 -4.52 -4.16 -0.56
CA TYR A 273 -4.07 -3.28 -1.62
C TYR A 273 -4.90 -1.99 -1.67
N CYS A 274 -4.24 -0.84 -1.82
CA CYS A 274 -4.82 0.50 -1.65
C CYS A 274 -5.42 0.79 -0.27
N GLY A 275 -5.21 -0.09 0.72
CA GLY A 275 -5.60 0.11 2.11
C GLY A 275 -4.57 0.89 2.92
N GLY A 276 -4.61 0.74 4.24
CA GLY A 276 -3.68 1.34 5.20
C GLY A 276 -2.97 0.27 6.03
N ILE A 277 -1.65 0.18 5.93
CA ILE A 277 -0.87 -0.89 6.59
C ILE A 277 0.26 -0.27 7.40
N GLY A 278 0.38 -0.63 8.67
CA GLY A 278 1.45 -0.10 9.50
C GLY A 278 1.29 -0.41 10.97
N TRP A 279 1.63 0.56 11.82
CA TRP A 279 1.67 0.38 13.27
C TRP A 279 1.29 1.64 14.03
N VAL A 280 0.90 1.47 15.29
CA VAL A 280 0.64 2.52 16.27
C VAL A 280 1.24 2.11 17.61
N ASP A 281 2.08 2.96 18.17
CA ASP A 281 2.50 2.88 19.57
C ASP A 281 1.67 3.87 20.36
N ALA A 282 0.61 3.36 20.99
CA ALA A 282 -0.35 4.16 21.75
C ALA A 282 0.28 4.74 23.03
N ASP A 283 1.27 4.06 23.61
CA ASP A 283 1.97 4.53 24.80
C ASP A 283 2.88 5.73 24.49
N GLN A 284 3.49 5.73 23.30
CA GLN A 284 4.29 6.87 22.81
C GLN A 284 3.44 7.92 22.08
N GLY A 285 2.17 7.64 21.79
CA GLY A 285 1.31 8.51 21.00
C GLY A 285 1.84 8.72 19.57
N THR A 286 2.52 7.71 19.01
CA THR A 286 3.08 7.76 17.65
C THR A 286 2.51 6.64 16.79
N GLY A 287 2.49 6.82 15.48
CA GLY A 287 2.09 5.76 14.57
C GLY A 287 2.33 6.13 13.12
N GLU A 288 2.42 5.11 12.28
CA GLU A 288 2.69 5.25 10.87
C GLU A 288 1.93 4.19 10.09
N LEU A 289 1.10 4.64 9.14
CA LEU A 289 0.39 3.82 8.18
C LEU A 289 0.87 4.17 6.78
N ALA A 290 1.24 3.16 6.01
CA ALA A 290 1.58 3.26 4.61
C ALA A 290 0.32 3.06 3.75
N VAL A 291 0.31 3.64 2.56
CA VAL A 291 -0.65 3.25 1.53
C VAL A 291 -0.32 1.82 1.11
N GLY A 292 -1.30 0.91 1.05
CA GLY A 292 -1.11 -0.49 0.69
C GLY A 292 -0.79 -0.70 -0.79
N ILE A 293 0.34 -0.21 -1.29
CA ILE A 293 0.82 -0.42 -2.65
C ILE A 293 2.12 -1.21 -2.63
N ARG A 294 2.40 -1.92 -3.74
CA ARG A 294 3.49 -2.92 -3.78
C ARG A 294 3.35 -3.95 -2.66
N THR A 295 2.11 -4.42 -2.48
CA THR A 295 1.68 -5.25 -1.35
C THR A 295 1.19 -6.59 -1.85
N PHE A 296 1.72 -7.66 -1.26
CA PHE A 296 1.24 -9.02 -1.41
C PHE A 296 0.43 -9.44 -0.18
N TRP A 297 -0.57 -10.29 -0.39
CA TRP A 297 -1.25 -10.94 0.72
C TRP A 297 -1.65 -12.38 0.39
N ILE A 298 -1.73 -13.21 1.42
CA ILE A 298 -2.20 -14.59 1.30
C ILE A 298 -3.69 -14.62 1.65
N ASP A 299 -4.48 -15.20 0.76
CA ASP A 299 -5.84 -15.63 1.07
C ASP A 299 -5.85 -17.15 1.17
N ARG A 300 -5.96 -17.67 2.40
CA ARG A 300 -6.00 -19.11 2.66
C ARG A 300 -7.35 -19.74 2.36
N GLU A 301 -8.41 -18.94 2.36
CA GLU A 301 -9.80 -19.39 2.21
C GLU A 301 -10.34 -19.12 0.79
N ALA A 302 -9.48 -18.67 -0.12
CA ALA A 302 -9.83 -18.40 -1.51
C ALA A 302 -10.50 -19.63 -2.18
N PRO A 303 -11.56 -19.42 -2.97
CA PRO A 303 -12.16 -20.49 -3.77
C PRO A 303 -11.11 -21.14 -4.68
N GLY A 304 -11.03 -22.48 -4.64
CA GLY A 304 -10.02 -23.24 -5.38
C GLY A 304 -8.70 -23.44 -4.64
N GLY A 305 -8.62 -23.03 -3.36
CA GLY A 305 -7.49 -23.25 -2.47
C GLY A 305 -6.64 -22.00 -2.24
N PRO A 306 -5.67 -22.03 -1.30
CA PRO A 306 -4.89 -20.86 -0.90
C PRO A 306 -4.17 -20.16 -2.07
N ARG A 307 -4.27 -18.84 -2.11
CA ARG A 307 -3.68 -18.00 -3.17
C ARG A 307 -2.79 -16.90 -2.61
N LEU A 308 -1.78 -16.54 -3.38
CA LEU A 308 -1.06 -15.28 -3.21
C LEU A 308 -1.69 -14.25 -4.13
N LEU A 309 -1.96 -13.06 -3.60
CA LEU A 309 -2.56 -11.96 -4.32
C LEU A 309 -1.63 -10.74 -4.34
N PHE A 310 -1.77 -9.92 -5.38
CA PHE A 310 -1.01 -8.70 -5.58
C PHE A 310 -1.82 -7.69 -6.38
N GLY A 311 -1.92 -6.45 -5.91
CA GLY A 311 -2.65 -5.41 -6.62
C GLY A 311 -1.76 -4.53 -7.50
N THR A 312 -2.28 -4.12 -8.66
CA THR A 312 -1.66 -3.14 -9.56
C THR A 312 -2.72 -2.25 -10.19
N GLY A 313 -2.36 -1.02 -10.54
CA GLY A 313 -3.30 -0.04 -11.07
C GLY A 313 -2.64 1.27 -11.51
N ALA A 314 -3.48 2.16 -12.03
CA ALA A 314 -3.08 3.47 -12.52
C ALA A 314 -4.19 4.52 -12.34
N GLY A 315 -3.77 5.76 -12.07
CA GLY A 315 -4.65 6.91 -11.96
C GLY A 315 -5.04 7.38 -13.35
N ILE A 316 -6.32 7.24 -13.70
CA ILE A 316 -6.82 7.60 -15.02
C ILE A 316 -7.22 9.07 -15.02
N THR A 317 -6.60 9.84 -15.91
CA THR A 317 -6.94 11.25 -16.16
C THR A 317 -7.50 11.42 -17.58
N TRP A 318 -7.93 12.63 -17.93
CA TRP A 318 -8.42 12.92 -19.28
C TRP A 318 -7.42 12.53 -20.39
N GLY A 319 -6.12 12.76 -20.12
CA GLY A 319 -5.03 12.51 -21.05
C GLY A 319 -4.55 11.06 -21.11
N SER A 320 -5.13 10.17 -20.30
CA SER A 320 -4.76 8.76 -20.28
C SER A 320 -5.07 8.05 -21.61
N ASP A 321 -4.10 7.29 -22.11
CA ASP A 321 -4.25 6.41 -23.26
C ASP A 321 -4.52 4.98 -22.77
N PRO A 322 -5.68 4.36 -23.08
CA PRO A 322 -6.06 3.07 -22.51
C PRO A 322 -5.02 1.95 -22.67
N ASP A 323 -4.35 1.88 -23.82
CA ASP A 323 -3.37 0.84 -24.09
C ASP A 323 -2.06 1.08 -23.32
N ARG A 324 -1.65 2.34 -23.15
CA ARG A 324 -0.50 2.71 -22.32
C ARG A 324 -0.75 2.47 -20.83
N GLU A 325 -1.94 2.77 -20.33
CA GLU A 325 -2.28 2.53 -18.92
C GLU A 325 -2.23 1.03 -18.60
N TRP A 326 -2.74 0.17 -19.50
CA TRP A 326 -2.57 -1.28 -19.36
C TRP A 326 -1.09 -1.66 -19.26
N ALA A 327 -0.27 -1.19 -20.20
CA ALA A 327 1.17 -1.49 -20.23
C ALA A 327 1.89 -0.99 -18.97
N GLU A 328 1.47 0.14 -18.40
CA GLU A 328 2.01 0.66 -17.14
C GLU A 328 1.70 -0.29 -15.96
N THR A 329 0.47 -0.80 -15.87
CA THR A 329 0.11 -1.76 -14.81
C THR A 329 0.90 -3.07 -14.90
N GLU A 330 1.16 -3.56 -16.12
CA GLU A 330 2.02 -4.73 -16.38
C GLU A 330 3.46 -4.45 -15.92
N LEU A 331 4.01 -3.28 -16.28
CA LEU A 331 5.37 -2.90 -15.88
C LEU A 331 5.53 -2.79 -14.36
N LYS A 332 4.57 -2.15 -13.68
CA LYS A 332 4.53 -2.03 -12.21
C LYS A 332 4.49 -3.39 -11.52
N ALA A 333 3.74 -4.34 -12.08
CA ALA A 333 3.62 -5.68 -11.52
C ALA A 333 4.85 -6.55 -11.80
N ALA A 334 5.39 -6.53 -13.02
CA ALA A 334 6.41 -7.47 -13.51
C ALA A 334 7.63 -7.61 -12.59
N ARG A 335 8.15 -6.51 -12.04
CA ARG A 335 9.29 -6.57 -11.11
C ARG A 335 8.94 -7.31 -9.83
N LEU A 336 7.81 -7.00 -9.21
CA LEU A 336 7.42 -7.54 -7.91
C LEU A 336 6.93 -8.99 -8.03
N LEU A 337 6.20 -9.33 -9.10
CA LEU A 337 5.79 -10.70 -9.36
C LEU A 337 7.00 -11.62 -9.54
N ARG A 338 8.07 -11.17 -10.24
CA ARG A 338 9.33 -11.94 -10.28
C ARG A 338 9.91 -12.17 -8.87
N VAL A 339 9.81 -11.20 -7.95
CA VAL A 339 10.35 -11.32 -6.57
C VAL A 339 9.60 -12.41 -5.84
N ALA A 340 8.27 -12.33 -5.90
CA ALA A 340 7.40 -13.33 -5.32
C ALA A 340 7.58 -14.71 -5.96
N SER A 341 7.88 -14.79 -7.27
CA SER A 341 8.16 -16.06 -7.94
C SER A 341 9.57 -16.62 -7.70
N GLY A 342 10.43 -15.94 -6.94
CA GLY A 342 11.78 -16.40 -6.63
C GLY A 342 12.73 -16.44 -7.84
N THR A 343 12.37 -15.79 -8.95
CA THR A 343 13.15 -15.78 -10.20
C THR A 343 14.09 -14.58 -10.32
N HIS A 344 14.32 -13.84 -9.23
CA HIS A 344 15.31 -12.75 -9.23
C HIS A 344 16.70 -13.32 -9.37
N GLU A 345 17.37 -12.99 -10.47
CA GLU A 345 18.79 -13.22 -10.63
C GLU A 345 19.53 -12.59 -9.44
N ASN A 346 20.25 -13.41 -8.69
CA ASN A 346 21.33 -12.93 -7.85
C ASN A 346 22.30 -12.20 -8.81
N GLY A 347 22.31 -10.87 -8.75
CA GLY A 347 23.37 -10.06 -9.35
C GLY A 347 24.70 -10.56 -8.81
N THR A 348 25.30 -11.49 -9.54
CA THR A 348 26.57 -12.11 -9.19
C THR A 348 27.58 -11.23 -9.89
N MET A 349 28.27 -10.37 -9.14
CA MET A 349 29.62 -9.97 -9.54
C MET A 349 30.42 -11.27 -9.63
N ARG A 350 30.43 -11.89 -10.81
CA ARG A 350 31.49 -12.82 -11.18
C ARG A 350 32.75 -11.97 -11.24
N GLY A 351 33.50 -11.98 -10.14
CA GLY A 351 34.90 -11.60 -10.15
C GLY A 351 35.58 -12.40 -11.24
N ALA A 352 36.02 -11.71 -12.28
CA ALA A 352 36.95 -12.25 -13.25
C ALA A 352 38.25 -12.52 -12.50
N VAL A 353 38.50 -13.79 -12.17
CA VAL A 353 39.84 -14.28 -11.84
C VAL A 353 40.65 -14.15 -13.12
N ARG A 354 41.71 -13.33 -13.06
CA ARG A 354 42.87 -13.46 -13.96
C ARG A 354 43.86 -14.41 -13.34
#